data_AF-A0A956ZZI1-F1
#
_entry.id   AF-A0A956ZZI1-F1
#
_cell.length_a   1.000
_cell.length_b   1.000
_cell.length_c   1.000
_cell.angle_alpha   90.00
_cell.angle_beta   90.00
_cell.angle_gamma   90.00
#
_symmetry.space_group_name_H-M   'P 1'
#
loop_
_entity.id
_entity.type
_entity.pdbx_description
1 polymer ?
#
loop_
_entity_poly.entity_id
_entity_poly.type
_entity_poly.pdbx_seq_one_letter_code
_entity_poly.pdbx_strand_id
1 'polypeptide(L)'
;MVPEGWNLKKLGEIATTASGSTPKRNIEEYWEGGSINWVATGEIDYKPIFESEEKITEKAVKDHSLTIFPKGSVLMAMYGQGTTRGKVGILATEAAINQNSCAILTNPLLTISEYIYYYLEISYTALRNLSNGGGQQNLNNQLVRSFEILLPPLPEQQKIADILSTWDKAIEKQEALIAAKQKRKRGLMQQLLTGKVRFKGFEGKWKRHKLKEVCEKSTPQINPSNFPQEEFEYYSIPAFQETGQPSKTLGEEIKSNKLLIESGVVLFGKLNPRILKIWKVESNSKARKLASTEFMPLIPSSTLNLSYLY
;
A
#
# COMPACT_ATOMS: atom_id res chain seq x y z
N MET A 1 28.44 11.21 15.76
CA MET A 1 29.34 10.41 16.60
C MET A 1 29.11 8.96 16.22
N VAL A 2 30.15 8.22 15.86
CA VAL A 2 30.02 6.78 15.54
C VAL A 2 29.97 6.02 16.88
N PRO A 3 29.00 5.12 17.11
CA PRO A 3 28.95 4.34 18.35
C PRO A 3 30.23 3.49 18.54
N GLU A 4 30.57 3.21 19.79
CA GLU A 4 31.72 2.37 20.11
C GLU A 4 31.60 0.98 19.43
N GLY A 5 32.69 0.53 18.79
CA GLY A 5 32.73 -0.74 18.07
C GLY A 5 32.21 -0.72 16.62
N TRP A 6 31.59 0.38 16.18
CA TRP A 6 31.14 0.52 14.80
C TRP A 6 32.26 1.06 13.91
N ASN A 7 32.44 0.47 12.73
CA ASN A 7 33.50 0.82 11.80
C ASN A 7 32.92 1.32 10.47
N LEU A 8 33.44 2.42 9.94
CA LEU A 8 33.09 2.86 8.59
C LEU A 8 33.79 1.94 7.57
N LYS A 9 33.01 1.36 6.66
CA LYS A 9 33.48 0.43 5.62
C LYS A 9 32.85 0.77 4.28
N LYS A 10 33.61 0.63 3.20
CA LYS A 10 33.01 0.63 1.86
C LYS A 10 32.34 -0.72 1.62
N LEU A 11 31.19 -0.72 0.95
CA LEU A 11 30.44 -1.95 0.68
C LEU A 11 31.29 -2.99 -0.07
N GLY A 12 32.17 -2.56 -0.97
CA GLY A 12 33.09 -3.44 -1.70
C GLY A 12 34.17 -4.11 -0.83
N GLU A 13 34.40 -3.67 0.41
CA GLU A 13 35.32 -4.33 1.34
C GLU A 13 34.70 -5.56 2.02
N ILE A 14 33.37 -5.66 2.02
CA ILE A 14 32.62 -6.64 2.83
C ILE A 14 31.61 -7.46 2.00
N ALA A 15 31.36 -7.06 0.77
CA ALA A 15 30.48 -7.74 -0.16
C ALA A 15 31.03 -7.69 -1.60
N THR A 16 30.71 -8.72 -2.37
CA THR A 16 30.93 -8.75 -3.82
C THR A 16 29.68 -8.23 -4.53
N THR A 17 29.85 -7.47 -5.61
CA THR A 17 28.73 -7.01 -6.42
C THR A 17 28.77 -7.59 -7.82
N ALA A 18 27.61 -7.84 -8.41
CA ALA A 18 27.48 -8.31 -9.77
C ALA A 18 26.22 -7.76 -10.43
N SER A 19 26.29 -7.50 -11.74
CA SER A 19 25.10 -7.23 -12.56
C SER A 19 24.51 -8.52 -13.08
N GLY A 20 23.20 -8.49 -13.34
CA GLY A 20 22.54 -9.55 -14.11
C GLY A 20 22.60 -9.35 -15.61
N SER A 21 21.71 -10.05 -16.32
CA SER A 21 21.61 -10.01 -17.77
C SER A 21 20.18 -10.33 -18.23
N THR A 22 19.80 -9.80 -19.38
CA THR A 22 18.48 -10.08 -20.00
C THR A 22 18.67 -11.04 -21.16
N PRO A 23 18.07 -12.24 -21.13
CA PRO A 23 17.97 -13.10 -22.31
C PRO A 23 17.29 -12.37 -23.46
N LYS A 24 17.62 -12.74 -24.71
CA LYS A 24 16.94 -12.17 -25.88
C LYS A 24 15.42 -12.34 -25.75
N ARG A 25 14.72 -11.20 -25.72
CA ARG A 25 13.26 -11.14 -25.52
C ARG A 25 12.46 -11.74 -26.67
N ASN A 26 13.05 -11.81 -27.85
CA ASN A 26 12.44 -12.35 -29.07
C ASN A 26 12.66 -13.86 -29.26
N ILE A 27 13.28 -14.55 -28.29
CA ILE A 27 13.46 -16.01 -28.31
C ILE A 27 12.52 -16.59 -27.25
N GLU A 28 11.38 -17.14 -27.70
CA GLU A 28 10.32 -17.64 -26.82
C GLU A 28 10.80 -18.77 -25.92
N GLU A 29 11.72 -19.62 -26.41
CA GLU A 29 12.29 -20.74 -25.65
C GLU A 29 13.08 -20.33 -24.40
N TYR A 30 13.39 -19.03 -24.25
CA TYR A 30 14.01 -18.49 -23.05
C TYR A 30 13.03 -18.16 -21.93
N TRP A 31 11.74 -18.05 -22.23
CA TRP A 31 10.71 -17.55 -21.31
C TRP A 31 9.55 -18.53 -21.15
N GLU A 32 9.08 -19.12 -22.25
CA GLU A 32 7.95 -20.05 -22.22
C GLU A 32 8.34 -21.33 -21.46
N GLY A 33 7.48 -21.73 -20.51
CA GLY A 33 7.76 -22.85 -19.62
C GLY A 33 8.90 -22.61 -18.62
N GLY A 34 9.33 -21.35 -18.44
CA GLY A 34 10.36 -20.97 -17.49
C GLY A 34 9.99 -21.30 -16.04
N SER A 35 10.96 -21.80 -15.27
CA SER A 35 10.81 -22.16 -13.86
C SER A 35 11.74 -21.38 -12.94
N ILE A 36 12.73 -20.69 -13.49
CA ILE A 36 13.75 -19.96 -12.73
C ILE A 36 13.34 -18.49 -12.65
N ASN A 37 13.27 -17.92 -11.45
CA ASN A 37 12.92 -16.52 -11.28
C ASN A 37 13.90 -15.60 -12.01
N TRP A 38 13.37 -14.59 -12.70
CA TRP A 38 14.13 -13.53 -13.33
C TRP A 38 13.58 -12.18 -12.87
N VAL A 39 14.31 -11.53 -11.96
CA VAL A 39 13.85 -10.30 -11.29
C VAL A 39 14.17 -9.08 -12.15
N ALA A 40 13.13 -8.37 -12.56
CA ALA A 40 13.22 -7.06 -13.18
C ALA A 40 13.43 -5.96 -12.12
N THR A 41 14.07 -4.86 -12.51
CA THR A 41 14.33 -3.72 -11.62
C THR A 41 13.05 -3.12 -11.01
N GLY A 42 11.91 -3.23 -11.69
CA GLY A 42 10.62 -2.75 -11.18
C GLY A 42 10.07 -3.56 -10.00
N GLU A 43 10.56 -4.78 -9.80
CA GLU A 43 10.14 -5.67 -8.71
C GLU A 43 10.97 -5.46 -7.42
N ILE A 44 12.07 -4.70 -7.51
CA ILE A 44 12.93 -4.34 -6.38
C ILE A 44 12.27 -3.17 -5.63
N ASP A 45 11.54 -3.50 -4.55
CA ASP A 45 10.78 -2.51 -3.79
C ASP A 45 10.63 -2.86 -2.31
N TYR A 46 11.71 -2.69 -1.54
CA TYR A 46 11.76 -2.75 -0.07
C TYR A 46 11.03 -3.95 0.53
N LYS A 47 11.28 -5.14 -0.04
CA LYS A 47 10.71 -6.39 0.43
C LYS A 47 11.56 -7.60 0.07
N PRO A 48 11.36 -8.72 0.78
CA PRO A 48 11.83 -10.02 0.31
C PRO A 48 11.15 -10.44 -0.99
N ILE A 49 11.92 -11.00 -1.92
CA ILE A 49 11.46 -11.45 -3.23
C ILE A 49 11.38 -12.98 -3.22
N PHE A 50 10.16 -13.50 -3.09
CA PHE A 50 9.86 -14.94 -3.07
C PHE A 50 9.59 -15.51 -4.45
N GLU A 51 9.14 -14.68 -5.39
CA GLU A 51 8.78 -15.05 -6.75
C GLU A 51 8.87 -13.79 -7.61
N SER A 52 9.23 -13.95 -8.88
CA SER A 52 9.20 -12.87 -9.88
C SER A 52 8.04 -13.03 -10.87
N GLU A 53 7.60 -11.92 -11.45
CA GLU A 53 6.56 -11.90 -12.48
C GLU A 53 6.96 -12.73 -13.71
N GLU A 54 8.24 -12.68 -14.07
CA GLU A 54 8.79 -13.41 -15.21
C GLU A 54 9.71 -14.53 -14.75
N LYS A 55 9.69 -15.64 -15.47
CA LYS A 55 10.60 -16.77 -15.27
C LYS A 55 11.30 -17.09 -16.57
N ILE A 56 12.53 -17.59 -16.43
CA ILE A 56 13.37 -18.01 -17.55
C ILE A 56 13.63 -19.51 -17.51
N THR A 57 13.99 -20.06 -18.66
CA THR A 57 14.32 -21.48 -18.79
C THR A 57 15.80 -21.76 -18.49
N GLU A 58 16.12 -23.02 -18.15
CA GLU A 58 17.51 -23.52 -18.09
C GLU A 58 18.30 -23.25 -19.37
N LYS A 59 17.60 -23.26 -20.52
CA LYS A 59 18.21 -22.95 -21.81
C LYS A 59 18.69 -21.49 -21.87
N ALA A 60 17.89 -20.55 -21.36
CA ALA A 60 18.30 -19.15 -21.28
C ALA A 60 19.55 -18.98 -20.41
N VAL A 61 19.60 -19.66 -19.26
CA VAL A 61 20.74 -19.62 -18.34
C VAL A 61 22.01 -20.12 -19.03
N LYS A 62 21.94 -21.25 -19.74
CA LYS A 62 23.09 -21.84 -20.44
C LYS A 62 23.54 -21.03 -21.65
N ASP A 63 22.61 -20.66 -22.54
CA ASP A 63 22.93 -19.99 -23.80
C ASP A 63 23.47 -18.57 -23.58
N HIS A 64 23.07 -17.91 -22.49
CA HIS A 64 23.47 -16.53 -22.17
C HIS A 64 24.36 -16.42 -20.93
N SER A 65 24.82 -17.56 -20.39
CA SER A 65 25.66 -17.63 -19.18
C SER A 65 25.12 -16.76 -18.04
N LEU A 66 23.82 -16.80 -17.80
CA LEU A 66 23.19 -15.98 -16.77
C LEU A 66 23.62 -16.44 -15.39
N THR A 67 23.87 -15.49 -14.50
CA THR A 67 24.14 -15.77 -13.10
C THR A 67 22.83 -15.98 -12.34
N ILE A 68 22.74 -17.10 -11.63
CA ILE A 68 21.71 -17.33 -10.62
C ILE A 68 22.27 -16.89 -9.27
N PHE A 69 21.63 -15.88 -8.68
CA PHE A 69 22.02 -15.35 -7.38
C PHE A 69 21.33 -16.13 -6.27
N PRO A 70 22.04 -16.47 -5.19
CA PRO A 70 21.48 -17.25 -4.10
C PRO A 70 20.49 -16.44 -3.27
N LYS A 71 19.61 -17.14 -2.56
CA LYS A 71 18.83 -16.59 -1.45
C LYS A 71 19.73 -15.80 -0.48
N GLY A 72 19.24 -14.67 -0.01
CA GLY A 72 19.96 -13.74 0.87
C GLY A 72 20.82 -12.71 0.12
N SER A 73 20.89 -12.78 -1.21
CA SER A 73 21.51 -11.71 -2.00
C SER A 73 20.65 -10.44 -1.92
N VAL A 74 21.27 -9.31 -1.58
CA VAL A 74 20.59 -8.01 -1.61
C VAL A 74 20.63 -7.48 -3.03
N LEU A 75 19.49 -7.05 -3.56
CA LEU A 75 19.39 -6.46 -4.90
C LEU A 75 19.23 -4.95 -4.77
N MET A 76 19.85 -4.20 -5.69
CA MET A 76 19.69 -2.76 -5.81
C MET A 76 19.31 -2.38 -7.25
N ALA A 77 18.26 -1.60 -7.38
CA ALA A 77 17.84 -1.02 -8.64
C ALA A 77 18.79 0.11 -9.07
N MET A 78 19.51 -0.07 -10.18
CA MET A 78 20.52 0.91 -10.60
C MET A 78 19.99 1.98 -11.57
N TYR A 79 18.89 1.68 -12.27
CA TYR A 79 18.33 2.53 -13.33
C TYR A 79 16.91 2.97 -12.99
N GLY A 80 16.52 4.14 -13.50
CA GLY A 80 15.15 4.67 -13.42
C GLY A 80 15.11 6.16 -13.05
N GLN A 81 14.37 6.96 -13.81
CA GLN A 81 14.21 8.41 -13.57
C GLN A 81 13.15 8.71 -12.49
N GLY A 82 12.21 7.77 -12.25
CA GLY A 82 11.26 7.82 -11.13
C GLY A 82 11.88 7.40 -9.79
N THR A 83 11.10 6.88 -8.86
CA THR A 83 11.56 6.49 -7.51
C THR A 83 12.34 5.17 -7.45
N THR A 84 12.53 4.47 -8.57
CA THR A 84 13.11 3.12 -8.62
C THR A 84 14.61 3.09 -8.33
N ARG A 85 15.39 4.03 -8.90
CA ARG A 85 16.85 4.05 -8.73
C ARG A 85 17.23 4.23 -7.25
N GLY A 86 18.02 3.30 -6.72
CA GLY A 86 18.47 3.25 -5.34
C GLY A 86 17.59 2.40 -4.43
N LYS A 87 16.42 1.93 -4.88
CA LYS A 87 15.61 0.97 -4.12
C LYS A 87 16.36 -0.34 -3.96
N VAL A 88 16.10 -1.03 -2.86
CA VAL A 88 16.68 -2.34 -2.56
C VAL A 88 15.60 -3.38 -2.30
N GLY A 89 15.98 -4.65 -2.45
CA GLY A 89 15.19 -5.83 -2.13
C GLY A 89 16.13 -6.93 -1.67
N ILE A 90 15.60 -8.03 -1.12
CA ILE A 90 16.41 -9.19 -0.74
C ILE A 90 15.82 -10.46 -1.32
N LEU A 91 16.66 -11.31 -1.90
CA LEU A 91 16.21 -12.57 -2.47
C LEU A 91 15.79 -13.55 -1.37
N ALA A 92 14.51 -13.93 -1.33
CA ALA A 92 14.01 -14.99 -0.45
C ALA A 92 14.12 -16.39 -1.09
N THR A 93 14.37 -16.43 -2.40
CA THR A 93 14.66 -17.60 -3.23
C THR A 93 15.78 -17.27 -4.21
N GLU A 94 16.41 -18.28 -4.82
CA GLU A 94 17.35 -18.04 -5.91
C GLU A 94 16.68 -17.42 -7.14
N ALA A 95 17.41 -16.54 -7.84
CA ALA A 95 16.91 -15.87 -9.04
C ALA A 95 18.05 -15.34 -9.92
N ALA A 96 17.81 -15.30 -11.22
CA ALA A 96 18.51 -14.39 -12.11
C ALA A 96 17.96 -12.97 -11.95
N ILE A 97 18.73 -11.95 -12.36
CA ILE A 97 18.28 -10.56 -12.36
C ILE A 97 18.59 -9.92 -13.73
N ASN A 98 17.94 -8.80 -14.02
CA ASN A 98 18.23 -8.05 -15.24
C ASN A 98 19.57 -7.27 -15.16
N GLN A 99 20.02 -6.72 -16.28
CA GLN A 99 21.27 -5.96 -16.39
C GLN A 99 21.26 -4.61 -15.65
N ASN A 100 20.07 -4.11 -15.30
CA ASN A 100 19.85 -2.83 -14.65
C ASN A 100 19.79 -2.94 -13.12
N SER A 101 20.13 -4.11 -12.58
CA SER A 101 20.12 -4.41 -11.15
C SER A 101 21.52 -4.87 -10.70
N CYS A 102 21.87 -4.53 -9.47
CA CYS A 102 23.10 -4.94 -8.81
C CYS A 102 22.74 -5.95 -7.73
N ALA A 103 23.27 -7.17 -7.81
CA ALA A 103 23.28 -8.11 -6.70
C ALA A 103 24.49 -7.80 -5.80
N ILE A 104 24.27 -7.82 -4.50
CA ILE A 104 25.24 -7.61 -3.43
C ILE A 104 25.27 -8.92 -2.62
N LEU A 105 26.38 -9.63 -2.75
CA LEU A 105 26.64 -10.91 -2.07
C LEU A 105 27.57 -10.63 -0.89
N THR A 106 27.00 -10.72 0.31
CA THR A 106 27.69 -10.48 1.58
C THR A 106 28.66 -11.61 1.91
N ASN A 107 29.76 -11.27 2.60
CA ASN A 107 30.59 -12.29 3.24
C ASN A 107 29.98 -12.60 4.63
N PRO A 108 29.46 -13.82 4.86
CA PRO A 108 28.81 -14.16 6.13
C PRO A 108 29.77 -14.14 7.33
N LEU A 109 31.09 -14.17 7.10
CA LEU A 109 32.10 -14.00 8.16
C LEU A 109 32.25 -12.55 8.63
N LEU A 110 31.71 -11.58 7.88
CA LEU A 110 31.86 -10.15 8.15
C LEU A 110 30.51 -9.44 8.30
N THR A 111 29.46 -9.96 7.67
CA THR A 111 28.21 -9.23 7.44
C THR A 111 26.98 -10.13 7.47
N ILE A 112 25.87 -9.58 7.97
CA ILE A 112 24.52 -10.16 7.85
C ILE A 112 23.80 -9.51 6.66
N SER A 113 23.27 -10.31 5.73
CA SER A 113 22.59 -9.81 4.52
C SER A 113 21.42 -8.89 4.83
N GLU A 114 20.58 -9.28 5.78
CA GLU A 114 19.42 -8.52 6.23
C GLU A 114 19.84 -7.18 6.83
N TYR A 115 20.96 -7.13 7.57
CA TYR A 115 21.51 -5.87 8.06
C TYR A 115 21.88 -4.93 6.89
N ILE A 116 22.58 -5.46 5.87
CA ILE A 116 22.93 -4.68 4.67
C ILE A 116 21.68 -4.21 3.93
N TYR A 117 20.67 -5.08 3.79
CA TYR A 117 19.39 -4.73 3.19
C TYR A 117 18.75 -3.52 3.91
N TYR A 118 18.58 -3.58 5.24
CA TYR A 118 17.97 -2.49 6.01
C TYR A 118 18.82 -1.22 6.00
N TYR A 119 20.15 -1.34 6.07
CA TYR A 119 21.05 -0.20 6.01
C TYR A 119 20.94 0.53 4.67
N LEU A 120 20.86 -0.21 3.56
CA LEU A 120 20.71 0.38 2.24
C LEU A 120 19.31 0.95 2.01
N GLU A 121 18.28 0.32 2.56
CA GLU A 121 16.90 0.84 2.54
C GLU A 121 16.82 2.23 3.16
N ILE A 122 17.31 2.40 4.40
CA ILE A 122 17.30 3.73 5.05
C ILE A 122 18.24 4.73 4.37
N SER A 123 19.21 4.23 3.59
CA SER A 123 20.16 5.03 2.82
C SER A 123 19.67 5.43 1.43
N TYR A 124 18.41 5.15 1.07
CA TYR A 124 17.87 5.39 -0.28
C TYR A 124 18.22 6.76 -0.87
N THR A 125 18.01 7.84 -0.11
CA THR A 125 18.31 9.21 -0.60
C THR A 125 19.80 9.40 -0.89
N ALA A 126 20.68 8.88 -0.03
CA ALA A 126 22.12 8.97 -0.22
C ALA A 126 22.56 8.15 -1.45
N LEU A 127 22.08 6.92 -1.57
CA LEU A 127 22.33 6.04 -2.72
C LEU A 127 21.87 6.70 -4.02
N ARG A 128 20.66 7.25 -4.05
CA ARG A 128 20.11 7.92 -5.23
C ARG A 128 20.94 9.13 -5.68
N ASN A 129 21.57 9.81 -4.74
CA ASN A 129 22.39 10.99 -5.00
C ASN A 129 23.82 10.66 -5.48
N LEU A 130 24.30 9.42 -5.27
CA LEU A 130 25.62 8.99 -5.80
C LEU A 130 25.71 9.13 -7.32
N SER A 131 24.59 8.91 -8.03
CA SER A 131 24.52 9.02 -9.48
C SER A 131 24.00 10.38 -9.94
N ASN A 132 24.25 11.47 -9.20
CA ASN A 132 23.94 12.84 -9.63
C ASN A 132 25.20 13.69 -9.84
N GLY A 133 26.40 13.13 -9.63
CA GLY A 133 27.67 13.81 -9.89
C GLY A 133 28.14 13.66 -11.35
N GLY A 134 28.64 14.74 -11.95
CA GLY A 134 29.44 14.68 -13.18
C GLY A 134 28.74 14.17 -14.45
N GLY A 135 27.41 14.24 -14.54
CA GLY A 135 26.64 13.77 -15.70
C GLY A 135 26.29 12.27 -15.69
N GLN A 136 26.73 11.52 -14.67
CA GLN A 136 26.24 10.16 -14.42
C GLN A 136 24.75 10.25 -14.08
N GLN A 137 23.88 9.46 -14.73
CA GLN A 137 22.44 9.44 -14.44
C GLN A 137 21.95 8.16 -13.76
N ASN A 138 22.77 7.11 -13.70
CA ASN A 138 22.41 5.81 -13.14
C ASN A 138 23.45 5.35 -12.14
N LEU A 139 23.07 4.48 -11.21
CA LEU A 139 24.06 3.79 -10.40
C LEU A 139 24.81 2.78 -11.25
N ASN A 140 25.99 2.39 -10.76
CA ASN A 140 26.77 1.32 -11.33
C ASN A 140 27.46 0.55 -10.19
N ASN A 141 27.99 -0.64 -10.48
CA ASN A 141 28.67 -1.47 -9.49
C ASN A 141 29.83 -0.77 -8.77
N GLN A 142 30.54 0.15 -9.44
CA GLN A 142 31.64 0.89 -8.80
C GLN A 142 31.12 1.88 -7.76
N LEU A 143 30.07 2.63 -8.08
CA LEU A 143 29.40 3.54 -7.14
C LEU A 143 28.85 2.77 -5.95
N VAL A 144 28.15 1.65 -6.20
CA VAL A 144 27.60 0.78 -5.14
C VAL A 144 28.71 0.26 -4.22
N ARG A 145 29.82 -0.25 -4.78
CA ARG A 145 30.97 -0.72 -3.99
C ARG A 145 31.65 0.40 -3.19
N SER A 146 31.64 1.64 -3.69
CA SER A 146 32.22 2.79 -2.99
C SER A 146 31.34 3.36 -1.88
N PHE A 147 30.07 2.95 -1.80
CA PHE A 147 29.16 3.45 -0.78
C PHE A 147 29.64 3.05 0.62
N GLU A 148 29.72 4.03 1.51
CA GLU A 148 30.19 3.84 2.87
C GLU A 148 29.03 3.46 3.79
N ILE A 149 29.28 2.45 4.62
CA ILE A 149 28.34 1.98 5.62
C ILE A 149 29.00 1.95 6.99
N LEU A 150 28.25 2.25 8.03
CA LEU A 150 28.68 2.00 9.39
C LEU A 150 28.41 0.54 9.71
N LEU A 151 29.42 -0.21 10.13
CA LEU A 151 29.35 -1.65 10.34
C LEU A 151 29.58 -1.98 11.83
N PRO A 152 28.54 -2.40 12.57
CA PRO A 152 28.68 -2.91 13.93
C PRO A 152 29.36 -4.27 13.98
N PRO A 153 29.75 -4.76 15.16
CA PRO A 153 30.11 -6.15 15.35
C PRO A 153 28.98 -7.11 14.94
N LEU A 154 29.33 -8.29 14.41
CA LEU A 154 28.38 -9.28 13.91
C LEU A 154 27.20 -9.60 14.87
N PRO A 155 27.40 -9.78 16.19
CA PRO A 155 26.28 -10.04 17.10
C PRO A 155 25.25 -8.91 17.16
N GLU A 156 25.69 -7.67 16.99
CA GLU A 156 24.80 -6.51 16.97
C GLU A 156 24.10 -6.36 15.61
N GLN A 157 24.81 -6.61 14.49
CA GLN A 157 24.19 -6.70 13.16
C GLN A 157 23.01 -7.68 13.15
N GLN A 158 23.21 -8.88 13.73
CA GLN A 158 22.17 -9.91 13.81
C GLN A 158 20.97 -9.44 14.63
N LYS A 159 21.20 -8.83 15.81
CA LYS A 159 20.10 -8.30 16.65
C LYS A 159 19.28 -7.24 15.93
N ILE A 160 19.95 -6.33 15.20
CA ILE A 160 19.27 -5.29 14.42
C ILE A 160 18.42 -5.94 13.33
N ALA A 161 19.01 -6.87 12.56
CA ALA A 161 18.31 -7.60 11.50
C ALA A 161 17.10 -8.41 12.03
N ASP A 162 17.24 -9.07 13.18
CA ASP A 162 16.17 -9.85 13.80
C ASP A 162 15.00 -8.97 14.22
N ILE A 163 15.28 -7.82 14.84
CA ILE A 163 14.24 -6.88 15.29
C ILE A 163 13.48 -6.33 14.08
N LEU A 164 14.19 -5.84 13.06
CA LEU A 164 13.56 -5.25 11.87
C LEU A 164 12.77 -6.30 11.08
N SER A 165 13.34 -7.49 10.86
CA SER A 165 12.64 -8.57 10.15
C SER A 165 11.44 -9.12 10.91
N THR A 166 11.42 -9.02 12.24
CA THR A 166 10.25 -9.35 13.05
C THR A 166 9.08 -8.39 12.75
N TRP A 167 9.37 -7.09 12.62
CA TRP A 167 8.36 -6.10 12.29
C TRP A 167 7.85 -6.23 10.86
N ASP A 168 8.72 -6.49 9.88
CA ASP A 168 8.30 -6.73 8.50
C ASP A 168 7.35 -7.92 8.40
N LYS A 169 7.69 -9.05 9.05
CA LYS A 169 6.82 -10.23 9.12
C LYS A 169 5.48 -9.93 9.78
N ALA A 170 5.47 -9.08 10.82
CA ALA A 170 4.25 -8.68 11.50
C ALA A 170 3.35 -7.82 10.59
N ILE A 171 3.94 -6.88 9.83
CA ILE A 171 3.24 -6.04 8.85
C ILE A 171 2.64 -6.92 7.76
N GLU A 172 3.44 -7.77 7.11
CA GLU A 172 3.00 -8.66 6.03
C GLU A 172 1.83 -9.56 6.48
N LYS A 173 1.96 -10.18 7.65
CA LYS A 173 0.91 -11.04 8.21
C LYS A 173 -0.38 -10.27 8.47
N GLN A 174 -0.28 -9.03 8.95
CA GLN A 174 -1.43 -8.19 9.23
C GLN A 174 -2.13 -7.75 7.94
N GLU A 175 -1.38 -7.38 6.91
CA GLU A 175 -1.92 -7.05 5.59
C GLU A 175 -2.65 -8.23 4.96
N ALA A 176 -2.05 -9.43 4.99
CA ALA A 176 -2.70 -10.66 4.52
C ALA A 176 -4.01 -10.93 5.29
N LEU A 177 -4.03 -10.72 6.61
CA LEU A 177 -5.22 -10.87 7.43
C LEU A 177 -6.31 -9.84 7.09
N ILE A 178 -5.93 -8.59 6.83
CA ILE A 178 -6.86 -7.53 6.38
C ILE A 178 -7.49 -7.93 5.06
N ALA A 179 -6.70 -8.35 4.07
CA ALA A 179 -7.19 -8.79 2.77
C ALA A 179 -8.15 -10.00 2.89
N ALA A 180 -7.79 -11.00 3.71
CA ALA A 180 -8.64 -12.16 3.97
C ALA A 180 -9.97 -11.76 4.63
N LYS A 181 -9.96 -10.86 5.62
CA LYS A 181 -11.16 -10.35 6.28
C LYS A 181 -12.05 -9.56 5.32
N GLN A 182 -11.49 -8.72 4.45
CA GLN A 182 -12.24 -8.00 3.42
C GLN A 182 -12.91 -8.96 2.43
N LYS A 183 -12.17 -9.98 1.94
CA LYS A 183 -12.71 -11.03 1.06
C LYS A 183 -13.86 -11.78 1.74
N ARG A 184 -13.67 -12.18 3.01
CA ARG A 184 -14.72 -12.84 3.80
C ARG A 184 -15.95 -11.96 4.00
N LYS A 185 -15.78 -10.67 4.33
CA LYS A 185 -16.87 -9.71 4.45
C LYS A 185 -17.66 -9.64 3.14
N ARG A 186 -16.98 -9.51 1.99
CA ARG A 186 -17.63 -9.48 0.67
C ARG A 186 -18.41 -10.76 0.38
N GLY A 187 -17.82 -11.93 0.65
CA GLY A 187 -18.51 -13.22 0.49
C GLY A 187 -19.75 -13.34 1.36
N LEU A 188 -19.65 -12.95 2.64
CA LEU A 188 -20.78 -12.95 3.57
C LEU A 188 -21.88 -11.99 3.13
N MET A 189 -21.55 -10.77 2.67
CA MET A 189 -22.56 -9.85 2.13
C MET A 189 -23.31 -10.46 0.95
N GLN A 190 -22.61 -11.13 0.03
CA GLN A 190 -23.23 -11.81 -1.11
C GLN A 190 -24.14 -12.97 -0.69
N GLN A 191 -23.89 -13.62 0.45
CA GLN A 191 -24.71 -14.71 0.96
C GLN A 191 -25.90 -14.21 1.81
N LEU A 192 -25.65 -13.27 2.72
CA LEU A 192 -26.62 -12.79 3.70
C LEU A 192 -27.61 -11.79 3.09
N LEU A 193 -27.14 -10.80 2.32
CA LEU A 193 -27.99 -9.75 1.74
C LEU A 193 -28.77 -10.21 0.51
N THR A 194 -28.50 -11.44 0.02
CA THR A 194 -29.30 -12.08 -1.04
C THR A 194 -30.24 -13.15 -0.49
N GLY A 195 -30.18 -13.43 0.81
CA GLY A 195 -30.97 -14.48 1.44
C GLY A 195 -30.57 -15.90 1.09
N LYS A 196 -29.41 -16.13 0.44
CA LYS A 196 -28.88 -17.48 0.19
C LYS A 196 -28.59 -18.22 1.49
N VAL A 197 -28.09 -17.51 2.50
CA VAL A 197 -27.95 -17.99 3.87
C VAL A 197 -28.94 -17.25 4.75
N ARG A 198 -29.63 -17.99 5.61
CA ARG A 198 -30.69 -17.49 6.50
C ARG A 198 -30.45 -18.04 7.91
N PHE A 199 -30.83 -17.26 8.91
CA PHE A 199 -30.78 -17.70 10.30
C PHE A 199 -31.97 -18.63 10.62
N LYS A 200 -31.80 -19.54 11.59
CA LYS A 200 -32.86 -20.44 12.05
C LYS A 200 -34.08 -19.62 12.52
N GLY A 201 -35.28 -20.02 12.09
CA GLY A 201 -36.53 -19.30 12.38
C GLY A 201 -36.90 -18.20 11.38
N PHE A 202 -36.05 -17.91 10.38
CA PHE A 202 -36.34 -16.91 9.34
C PHE A 202 -36.65 -17.59 8.01
N GLU A 203 -37.90 -18.01 7.83
CA GLU A 203 -38.35 -18.80 6.66
C GLU A 203 -39.11 -17.99 5.60
N GLY A 204 -39.52 -16.75 5.93
CA GLY A 204 -40.26 -15.88 5.02
C GLY A 204 -39.48 -15.48 3.76
N LYS A 205 -40.14 -15.42 2.60
CA LYS A 205 -39.53 -14.99 1.34
C LYS A 205 -39.09 -13.53 1.40
N TRP A 206 -37.93 -13.23 0.83
CA TRP A 206 -37.47 -11.86 0.64
C TRP A 206 -38.38 -11.10 -0.32
N LYS A 207 -38.74 -9.86 0.05
CA LYS A 207 -39.52 -8.95 -0.79
C LYS A 207 -38.61 -7.83 -1.29
N ARG A 208 -38.81 -7.44 -2.54
CA ARG A 208 -38.14 -6.26 -3.11
C ARG A 208 -38.97 -5.02 -2.79
N HIS A 209 -38.31 -3.99 -2.29
CA HIS A 209 -38.90 -2.68 -2.00
C HIS A 209 -38.14 -1.60 -2.74
N LYS A 210 -38.84 -0.55 -3.18
CA LYS A 210 -38.18 0.68 -3.66
C LYS A 210 -37.74 1.49 -2.44
N LEU A 211 -36.60 2.18 -2.51
CA LEU A 211 -36.13 3.02 -1.40
C LEU A 211 -37.20 4.01 -0.91
N LYS A 212 -37.97 4.62 -1.83
CA LYS A 212 -39.08 5.53 -1.48
C LYS A 212 -40.22 4.90 -0.68
N GLU A 213 -40.31 3.57 -0.62
CA GLU A 213 -41.33 2.83 0.13
C GLU A 213 -40.88 2.55 1.58
N VAL A 214 -39.57 2.56 1.83
CA VAL A 214 -38.97 2.18 3.12
C VAL A 214 -38.13 3.29 3.74
N CYS A 215 -37.92 4.38 3.01
CA CYS A 215 -37.27 5.59 3.46
C CYS A 215 -38.19 6.80 3.27
N GLU A 216 -38.20 7.68 4.27
CA GLU A 216 -38.94 8.93 4.25
C GLU A 216 -38.23 9.97 3.39
N LYS A 217 -39.02 10.84 2.77
CA LYS A 217 -38.51 11.98 2.00
C LYS A 217 -38.49 13.23 2.85
N SER A 218 -37.57 14.10 2.45
CA SER A 218 -37.46 15.50 2.83
C SER A 218 -36.59 15.73 4.05
N THR A 219 -35.68 16.66 3.82
CA THR A 219 -34.83 17.29 4.79
C THR A 219 -34.94 18.76 4.43
N PRO A 220 -35.44 19.63 5.31
CA PRO A 220 -35.63 21.03 4.96
C PRO A 220 -34.29 21.66 4.55
N GLN A 221 -34.34 22.61 3.63
CA GLN A 221 -33.17 23.40 3.29
C GLN A 221 -33.06 24.62 4.20
N ILE A 222 -31.84 24.98 4.54
CA ILE A 222 -31.50 26.15 5.33
C ILE A 222 -30.36 26.90 4.63
N ASN A 223 -30.37 28.23 4.68
CA ASN A 223 -29.22 29.06 4.36
C ASN A 223 -28.40 29.29 5.64
N PRO A 224 -27.24 28.65 5.84
CA PRO A 224 -26.50 28.77 7.09
C PRO A 224 -25.95 30.18 7.31
N SER A 225 -25.76 30.98 6.26
CA SER A 225 -25.32 32.38 6.38
C SER A 225 -26.34 33.28 7.10
N ASN A 226 -27.59 32.83 7.26
CA ASN A 226 -28.57 33.50 8.12
C ASN A 226 -28.29 33.31 9.62
N PHE A 227 -27.37 32.41 9.98
CA PHE A 227 -26.95 32.07 11.34
C PHE A 227 -25.41 32.17 11.44
N PRO A 228 -24.83 33.36 11.22
CA PRO A 228 -23.40 33.51 10.97
C PRO A 228 -22.51 32.98 12.11
N GLN A 229 -22.97 33.14 13.35
CA GLN A 229 -22.24 32.77 14.58
C GLN A 229 -22.57 31.37 15.10
N GLU A 230 -23.44 30.63 14.41
CA GLU A 230 -23.77 29.26 14.80
C GLU A 230 -22.80 28.26 14.17
N GLU A 231 -22.25 27.37 15.00
CA GLU A 231 -21.42 26.25 14.54
C GLU A 231 -22.32 25.07 14.13
N PHE A 232 -22.12 24.58 12.91
CA PHE A 232 -22.81 23.41 12.38
C PHE A 232 -21.85 22.22 12.26
N GLU A 233 -22.38 21.01 12.43
CA GLU A 233 -21.74 19.80 11.91
C GLU A 233 -22.04 19.65 10.43
N TYR A 234 -21.03 19.88 9.60
CA TYR A 234 -21.18 19.94 8.17
C TYR A 234 -20.63 18.69 7.47
N TYR A 235 -21.56 17.87 6.96
CA TYR A 235 -21.34 16.67 6.17
C TYR A 235 -21.18 17.07 4.69
N SER A 236 -19.96 17.46 4.31
CA SER A 236 -19.61 17.88 2.95
C SER A 236 -18.93 16.77 2.16
N ILE A 237 -18.94 16.87 0.82
CA ILE A 237 -18.23 15.90 -0.04
C ILE A 237 -16.70 15.92 0.24
N PRO A 238 -16.04 17.09 0.37
CA PRO A 238 -14.62 17.12 0.76
C PRO A 238 -14.38 16.44 2.11
N ALA A 239 -15.19 16.74 3.12
CA ALA A 239 -15.03 16.13 4.44
C ALA A 239 -15.19 14.60 4.40
N PHE A 240 -16.14 14.08 3.60
CA PHE A 240 -16.29 12.64 3.38
C PHE A 240 -15.03 12.00 2.77
N GLN A 241 -14.38 12.68 1.82
CA GLN A 241 -13.24 12.15 1.08
C GLN A 241 -11.91 12.29 1.84
N GLU A 242 -11.74 13.38 2.58
CA GLU A 242 -10.49 13.70 3.26
C GLU A 242 -10.39 13.01 4.62
N THR A 243 -11.45 13.03 5.42
CA THR A 243 -11.42 12.57 6.81
C THR A 243 -12.46 11.50 7.13
N GLY A 244 -13.55 11.44 6.35
CA GLY A 244 -14.72 10.62 6.67
C GLY A 244 -15.50 11.10 7.89
N GLN A 245 -15.22 12.33 8.37
CA GLN A 245 -15.84 12.95 9.55
C GLN A 245 -16.42 14.32 9.18
N PRO A 246 -17.57 14.73 9.75
CA PRO A 246 -18.14 16.04 9.46
C PRO A 246 -17.21 17.13 9.97
N SER A 247 -17.12 18.25 9.24
CA SER A 247 -16.41 19.43 9.73
C SER A 247 -17.27 20.20 10.71
N LYS A 248 -16.65 20.91 11.65
CA LYS A 248 -17.31 21.96 12.42
C LYS A 248 -17.09 23.27 11.68
N THR A 249 -18.16 23.96 11.32
CA THR A 249 -18.08 25.13 10.43
C THR A 249 -19.12 26.16 10.83
N LEU A 250 -18.72 27.43 10.92
CA LEU A 250 -19.64 28.53 11.21
C LEU A 250 -20.58 28.79 10.04
N GLY A 251 -21.79 29.26 10.33
CA GLY A 251 -22.80 29.56 9.31
C GLY A 251 -22.33 30.58 8.26
N GLU A 252 -21.50 31.56 8.65
CA GLU A 252 -20.96 32.58 7.74
C GLU A 252 -19.98 32.01 6.70
N GLU A 253 -19.35 30.88 6.99
CA GLU A 253 -18.41 30.22 6.07
C GLU A 253 -19.15 29.40 5.00
N ILE A 254 -20.40 28.98 5.27
CA ILE A 254 -21.19 28.15 4.35
C ILE A 254 -22.08 29.03 3.48
N LYS A 255 -21.53 29.47 2.33
CA LYS A 255 -22.13 30.45 1.42
C LYS A 255 -23.22 29.92 0.47
N SER A 256 -23.89 28.83 0.83
CA SER A 256 -24.97 28.25 0.00
C SER A 256 -25.91 27.40 0.84
N ASN A 257 -27.13 27.22 0.35
CA ASN A 257 -28.13 26.38 1.01
C ASN A 257 -27.63 24.96 1.26
N LYS A 258 -28.04 24.39 2.39
CA LYS A 258 -27.73 23.03 2.84
C LYS A 258 -28.98 22.30 3.30
N LEU A 259 -28.87 20.98 3.37
CA LEU A 259 -29.92 20.11 3.88
C LEU A 259 -29.77 20.02 5.40
N LEU A 260 -30.78 20.40 6.16
CA LEU A 260 -30.80 20.31 7.62
C LEU A 260 -31.18 18.89 8.07
N ILE A 261 -30.18 18.06 8.34
CA ILE A 261 -30.32 16.65 8.66
C ILE A 261 -30.33 16.40 10.18
N GLU A 262 -30.76 15.21 10.57
CA GLU A 262 -30.71 14.71 11.95
C GLU A 262 -29.80 13.48 12.05
N SER A 263 -29.39 13.12 13.27
CA SER A 263 -28.77 11.81 13.53
C SER A 263 -29.75 10.70 13.17
N GLY A 264 -29.24 9.59 12.64
CA GLY A 264 -30.09 8.47 12.21
C GLY A 264 -30.49 8.51 10.74
N VAL A 265 -29.74 9.23 9.90
CA VAL A 265 -29.94 9.27 8.44
C VAL A 265 -28.73 8.67 7.72
N VAL A 266 -28.95 8.11 6.52
CA VAL A 266 -27.88 7.71 5.59
C VAL A 266 -27.82 8.72 4.45
N LEU A 267 -26.66 9.34 4.23
CA LEU A 267 -26.43 10.22 3.10
C LEU A 267 -25.90 9.43 1.91
N PHE A 268 -26.62 9.46 0.79
CA PHE A 268 -26.20 8.85 -0.46
C PHE A 268 -25.71 9.93 -1.44
N GLY A 269 -24.45 9.86 -1.86
CA GLY A 269 -23.86 10.83 -2.79
C GLY A 269 -24.44 10.68 -4.20
N LYS A 270 -24.98 11.77 -4.76
CA LYS A 270 -25.66 11.75 -6.06
C LYS A 270 -24.71 11.85 -7.26
N LEU A 271 -23.51 12.39 -7.05
CA LEU A 271 -22.56 12.70 -8.12
C LEU A 271 -21.54 11.57 -8.31
N ASN A 272 -21.11 11.34 -9.56
CA ASN A 272 -20.12 10.34 -9.96
C ASN A 272 -20.38 8.93 -9.36
N PRO A 273 -21.12 8.06 -10.07
CA PRO A 273 -21.52 6.74 -9.56
C PRO A 273 -20.35 5.76 -9.36
N ARG A 274 -19.14 6.08 -9.84
CA ARG A 274 -17.95 5.24 -9.64
C ARG A 274 -17.34 5.41 -8.25
N ILE A 275 -17.70 6.46 -7.53
CA ILE A 275 -17.20 6.75 -6.19
C ILE A 275 -18.32 6.45 -5.20
N LEU A 276 -18.15 5.39 -4.41
CA LEU A 276 -19.08 5.02 -3.35
C LEU A 276 -19.06 6.09 -2.26
N LYS A 277 -20.18 6.81 -2.13
CA LYS A 277 -20.37 7.86 -1.12
C LYS A 277 -21.63 7.55 -0.32
N ILE A 278 -21.47 6.76 0.74
CA ILE A 278 -22.54 6.43 1.67
C ILE A 278 -22.04 6.83 3.06
N TRP A 279 -22.74 7.75 3.71
CA TRP A 279 -22.35 8.27 5.02
C TRP A 279 -23.47 8.07 6.03
N LYS A 280 -23.22 7.26 7.05
CA LYS A 280 -24.13 7.13 8.20
C LYS A 280 -23.93 8.32 9.14
N VAL A 281 -25.00 9.07 9.41
CA VAL A 281 -24.97 10.22 10.32
C VAL A 281 -25.27 9.74 11.73
N GLU A 282 -24.22 9.60 12.54
CA GLU A 282 -24.31 9.29 13.96
C GLU A 282 -23.47 10.30 14.73
N SER A 283 -24.12 11.26 15.38
CA SER A 283 -23.45 12.22 16.24
C SER A 283 -24.25 12.48 17.50
N ASN A 284 -23.51 12.60 18.62
CA ASN A 284 -24.01 12.98 19.94
C ASN A 284 -23.92 14.49 20.19
N SER A 285 -23.45 15.26 19.21
CA SER A 285 -23.34 16.72 19.32
C SER A 285 -24.71 17.38 19.31
N LYS A 286 -24.82 18.46 20.10
CA LYS A 286 -25.98 19.36 20.11
C LYS A 286 -26.00 20.31 18.91
N ALA A 287 -24.90 20.45 18.18
CA ALA A 287 -24.84 21.27 16.97
C ALA A 287 -25.83 20.74 15.92
N ARG A 288 -26.48 21.67 15.20
CA ARG A 288 -27.33 21.32 14.05
C ARG A 288 -26.47 20.73 12.95
N LYS A 289 -27.02 19.74 12.25
CA LYS A 289 -26.28 18.95 11.26
C LYS A 289 -26.73 19.39 9.86
N LEU A 290 -25.76 19.69 9.02
CA LEU A 290 -25.98 20.09 7.65
C LEU A 290 -25.33 19.08 6.72
N ALA A 291 -26.02 18.69 5.65
CA ALA A 291 -25.40 17.96 4.56
C ALA A 291 -25.28 18.84 3.31
N SER A 292 -24.22 18.63 2.54
CA SER A 292 -24.14 19.18 1.18
C SER A 292 -25.36 18.75 0.37
N THR A 293 -25.86 19.64 -0.49
CA THR A 293 -26.97 19.33 -1.40
C THR A 293 -26.59 18.29 -2.44
N GLU A 294 -25.33 17.89 -2.55
CA GLU A 294 -24.84 16.78 -3.37
C GLU A 294 -25.19 15.41 -2.78
N PHE A 295 -25.53 15.35 -1.50
CA PHE A 295 -26.09 14.17 -0.86
C PHE A 295 -27.61 14.09 -1.05
N MET A 296 -28.12 12.86 -0.99
CA MET A 296 -29.52 12.53 -0.84
C MET A 296 -29.68 11.84 0.52
N PRO A 297 -30.28 12.51 1.52
CA PRO A 297 -30.58 11.91 2.80
C PRO A 297 -31.65 10.81 2.65
N LEU A 298 -31.39 9.64 3.21
CA LEU A 298 -32.27 8.48 3.27
C LEU A 298 -32.59 8.23 4.75
N ILE A 299 -33.76 8.68 5.18
CA ILE A 299 -34.24 8.49 6.55
C ILE A 299 -35.00 7.16 6.58
N PRO A 300 -34.55 6.14 7.33
CA PRO A 300 -35.25 4.86 7.36
C PRO A 300 -36.63 5.03 8.02
N SER A 301 -37.65 4.38 7.46
CA SER A 301 -38.95 4.23 8.13
C SER A 301 -38.81 3.39 9.41
N SER A 302 -39.83 3.42 10.27
CA SER A 302 -39.88 2.60 11.50
C SER A 302 -39.70 1.09 11.29
N THR A 303 -39.89 0.60 10.06
CA THR A 303 -39.74 -0.81 9.69
C THR A 303 -38.36 -1.18 9.16
N LEU A 304 -37.48 -0.20 8.93
CA LEU A 304 -36.16 -0.40 8.34
C LEU A 304 -35.06 -0.07 9.36
N ASN A 305 -34.18 -1.02 9.64
CA ASN A 305 -33.04 -0.75 10.51
C ASN A 305 -32.00 0.13 9.79
N LEU A 306 -31.54 1.19 10.45
CA LEU A 306 -30.56 2.14 9.92
C LEU A 306 -29.25 1.47 9.49
N SER A 307 -28.71 0.55 10.29
CA SER A 307 -27.46 -0.16 10.01
C SER A 307 -27.60 -1.20 8.90
N TYR A 308 -28.83 -1.62 8.57
CA TYR A 308 -29.10 -2.47 7.42
C TYR A 308 -29.26 -1.63 6.13
N LEU A 309 -29.76 -0.40 6.24
CA LEU A 309 -29.82 0.55 5.12
C LEU A 309 -28.43 1.05 4.71
N TYR A 310 -27.51 1.22 5.67
CA TYR A 310 -26.11 1.61 5.46
C TYR A 310 -25.25 0.46 4.94
#